data_AF-A0A3A9YF00-F1
#
_entry.id   AF-A0A3A9YF00-F1
#
_cell.length_a   1.000
_cell.length_b   1.000
_cell.length_c   1.000
_cell.angle_alpha   90.00
_cell.angle_beta   90.00
_cell.angle_gamma   90.00
#
_symmetry.space_group_name_H-M   'P 1'
#
loop_
_entity.id
_entity.type
_entity.pdbx_description
1 polymer ?
#
loop_
_entity_poly.entity_id
_entity_poly.type
_entity_poly.pdbx_seq_one_letter_code
_entity_poly.pdbx_strand_id
1 'polypeptide(L)'
;MKKVFFLAVIVLSSMFFSCEKGSVEEANENVTVDLIDNETDVQGKWGIVWRCYYIFERGLNFRGNCYSQFNGVCGVKRICIPIIVDPCWIVPCWIDIFDPWIIYEKIDPRDFLSFRDKLELDIDPRETAMPFALNEEIAGLQFYQEEGLFKDNVFTVKESLVLDAETSKELGLQGNVVKAGEYPVIHNKENGTYNVILAVEKGFKR
;
A
#
# COMPACT_ATOMS: atom_id res chain seq x y z
N MET A 1 55.53 31.08 -5.38
CA MET A 1 54.09 31.05 -5.75
C MET A 1 53.73 30.16 -6.95
N LYS A 2 54.68 29.57 -7.70
CA LYS A 2 54.36 28.66 -8.85
C LYS A 2 54.04 27.20 -8.47
N LYS A 3 54.45 26.73 -7.28
CA LYS A 3 54.27 25.33 -6.86
C LYS A 3 52.89 25.02 -6.25
N VAL A 4 52.20 26.03 -5.72
CA VAL A 4 50.84 25.87 -5.14
C VAL A 4 49.77 25.81 -6.23
N PHE A 5 49.99 26.52 -7.35
CA PHE A 5 49.06 26.52 -8.49
C PHE A 5 49.00 25.15 -9.20
N PHE A 6 50.12 24.43 -9.26
CA PHE A 6 50.15 23.10 -9.89
C PHE A 6 49.38 22.04 -9.10
N LEU A 7 49.34 22.14 -7.76
CA LEU A 7 48.62 21.18 -6.93
C LEU A 7 47.09 21.39 -7.02
N ALA A 8 46.64 22.64 -7.13
CA ALA A 8 45.22 22.95 -7.29
C ALA A 8 44.66 22.46 -8.64
N VAL A 9 45.46 22.52 -9.71
CA VAL A 9 45.04 22.05 -11.04
C VAL A 9 44.96 20.51 -11.10
N ILE A 10 45.85 19.79 -10.42
CA ILE A 10 45.83 18.31 -10.39
C ILE A 10 44.62 17.80 -9.59
N VAL A 11 44.28 18.45 -8.47
CA VAL A 11 43.12 18.07 -7.64
C VAL A 11 41.79 18.41 -8.32
N LEU A 12 41.71 19.52 -9.07
CA LEU A 12 40.52 19.82 -9.88
C LEU A 12 40.38 18.87 -11.08
N SER A 13 41.48 18.43 -11.69
CA SER A 13 41.43 17.55 -12.87
C SER A 13 41.09 16.09 -12.52
N SER A 14 41.31 15.65 -11.27
CA SER A 14 40.90 14.31 -10.80
C SER A 14 39.41 14.19 -10.48
N MET A 15 38.67 15.30 -10.38
CA MET A 15 37.21 15.27 -10.14
C MET A 15 36.38 15.11 -11.42
N PHE A 16 37.00 15.21 -12.60
CA PHE A 16 36.31 15.06 -13.90
C PHE A 16 36.46 13.66 -14.54
N PHE A 17 37.12 12.70 -13.88
CA PHE A 17 37.35 11.35 -14.42
C PHE A 17 36.58 10.22 -13.72
N SER A 18 35.72 10.50 -12.74
CA SER A 18 34.84 9.49 -12.12
C SER A 18 33.43 9.51 -12.69
N CYS A 19 33.33 9.49 -14.03
CA CYS A 19 32.10 9.12 -14.72
C CYS A 19 32.34 7.78 -15.43
N GLU A 20 32.50 6.73 -14.64
CA GLU A 20 32.37 5.36 -15.15
C GLU A 20 30.91 5.16 -15.52
N LYS A 21 30.59 5.23 -16.81
CA LYS A 21 29.35 4.70 -17.35
C LYS A 21 29.39 3.19 -17.12
N GLY A 22 28.80 2.74 -16.01
CA GLY A 22 28.37 1.36 -15.88
C GLY A 22 27.31 1.10 -16.94
N SER A 23 27.70 0.43 -18.02
CA SER A 23 26.76 -0.25 -18.91
C SER A 23 26.15 -1.40 -18.11
N VAL A 24 24.94 -1.18 -17.59
CA VAL A 24 24.10 -2.28 -17.15
C VAL A 24 23.60 -2.95 -18.43
N GLU A 25 24.22 -4.07 -18.77
CA GLU A 25 23.62 -5.02 -19.71
C GLU A 25 22.29 -5.47 -19.09
N GLU A 26 21.18 -5.01 -19.67
CA GLU A 26 19.87 -5.63 -19.48
C GLU A 26 19.94 -7.05 -20.02
N ALA A 27 20.33 -7.99 -19.15
CA ALA A 27 20.00 -9.38 -19.34
C ALA A 27 18.47 -9.51 -19.22
N ASN A 28 17.79 -9.35 -20.35
CA ASN A 28 16.41 -9.80 -20.55
C ASN A 28 16.38 -11.33 -20.41
N GLU A 29 16.41 -11.83 -19.18
CA GLU A 29 15.71 -13.08 -18.89
C GLU A 29 14.24 -12.73 -18.80
N ASN A 30 13.57 -12.81 -19.95
CA ASN A 30 12.13 -12.95 -20.02
C ASN A 30 11.77 -14.25 -19.30
N VAL A 31 11.57 -14.19 -17.98
CA VAL A 31 10.79 -15.19 -17.27
C VAL A 31 9.38 -15.02 -17.80
N THR A 32 9.04 -15.85 -18.79
CA THR A 32 7.66 -16.10 -19.17
C THR A 32 6.98 -16.73 -17.95
N VAL A 33 6.39 -15.88 -17.11
CA VAL A 33 5.41 -16.32 -16.12
C VAL A 33 4.19 -16.70 -16.95
N ASP A 34 3.99 -18.01 -17.10
CA ASP A 34 2.75 -18.54 -17.64
C ASP A 34 1.60 -17.91 -16.84
N LEU A 35 0.73 -17.19 -17.56
CA LEU A 35 -0.51 -16.62 -17.05
C LEU A 35 -1.40 -17.80 -16.61
N ILE A 36 -1.23 -18.22 -15.36
CA ILE A 36 -2.21 -19.07 -14.69
C ILE A 36 -3.36 -18.16 -14.27
N ASP A 37 -4.56 -18.63 -14.58
CA ASP A 37 -5.83 -17.92 -14.47
C ASP A 37 -6.00 -17.11 -13.18
N ASN A 38 -6.60 -15.93 -13.39
CA ASN A 38 -6.87 -14.92 -12.39
C ASN A 38 -8.12 -15.27 -11.59
N GLU A 39 -7.97 -15.80 -10.39
CA GLU A 39 -9.03 -15.75 -9.40
C GLU A 39 -8.47 -15.29 -8.04
N THR A 40 -8.99 -14.15 -7.54
CA THR A 40 -8.90 -13.72 -6.13
C THR A 40 -9.48 -14.76 -5.16
N ASP A 41 -10.24 -15.67 -5.74
CA ASP A 41 -11.07 -16.68 -5.16
C ASP A 41 -10.34 -18.03 -5.34
N VAL A 42 -9.62 -18.47 -4.32
CA VAL A 42 -8.86 -19.72 -4.39
C VAL A 42 -9.80 -20.88 -4.10
N GLN A 43 -9.91 -21.83 -5.04
CA GLN A 43 -10.70 -23.03 -4.81
C GLN A 43 -9.99 -23.96 -3.81
N GLY A 44 -10.55 -24.11 -2.62
CA GLY A 44 -10.02 -24.95 -1.57
C GLY A 44 -10.24 -26.44 -1.84
N LYS A 45 -9.43 -27.28 -1.20
CA LYS A 45 -9.72 -28.70 -0.97
C LYS A 45 -11.14 -28.74 -0.37
N TRP A 46 -12.10 -29.45 -0.97
CA TRP A 46 -13.55 -29.46 -0.65
C TRP A 46 -14.47 -28.47 -1.41
N GLY A 47 -13.99 -27.72 -2.40
CA GLY A 47 -14.84 -26.83 -3.21
C GLY A 47 -15.32 -25.57 -2.50
N ILE A 48 -14.77 -25.29 -1.31
CA ILE A 48 -14.95 -24.04 -0.58
C ILE A 48 -14.09 -22.99 -1.28
N VAL A 49 -14.71 -21.88 -1.68
CA VAL A 49 -14.01 -20.76 -2.31
C VAL A 49 -13.45 -19.85 -1.21
N TRP A 50 -12.20 -19.40 -1.36
CA TRP A 50 -11.49 -18.56 -0.39
C TRP A 50 -11.14 -17.21 -0.99
N ARG A 51 -11.55 -16.11 -0.36
CA ARG A 51 -11.12 -14.76 -0.75
C ARG A 51 -9.89 -14.37 0.05
N CYS A 52 -8.87 -13.91 -0.65
CA CYS A 52 -7.65 -13.45 -0.02
C CYS A 52 -7.69 -11.96 0.29
N TYR A 53 -7.10 -11.59 1.43
CA TYR A 53 -6.91 -10.23 1.89
C TYR A 53 -5.44 -10.04 2.22
N TYR A 54 -4.95 -8.82 2.00
CA TYR A 54 -3.60 -8.44 2.33
C TYR A 54 -3.56 -7.77 3.69
N ILE A 55 -2.46 -7.99 4.40
CA ILE A 55 -2.19 -7.41 5.70
C ILE A 55 -0.82 -6.78 5.59
N PHE A 56 -0.78 -5.45 5.67
CA PHE A 56 0.48 -4.73 5.66
C PHE A 56 1.07 -4.69 7.06
N GLU A 57 2.30 -5.15 7.20
CA GLU A 57 3.07 -5.05 8.44
C GLU A 57 3.96 -3.81 8.39
N ARG A 58 3.88 -3.00 9.44
CA ARG A 58 4.62 -1.76 9.60
C ARG A 58 5.97 -2.03 10.25
N GLY A 59 7.03 -1.49 9.66
CA GLY A 59 8.35 -1.51 10.25
C GLY A 59 9.47 -1.44 9.23
N LEU A 60 10.68 -1.72 9.71
CA LEU A 60 11.82 -2.03 8.87
C LEU A 60 12.01 -3.55 8.82
N ASN A 61 12.11 -4.12 7.62
CA ASN A 61 12.54 -5.51 7.47
C ASN A 61 14.05 -5.59 7.64
N PHE A 62 14.51 -6.28 8.68
CA PHE A 62 15.92 -6.54 8.88
C PHE A 62 16.14 -8.02 9.22
N ARG A 63 16.89 -8.72 8.35
CA ARG A 63 17.17 -10.17 8.47
C ARG A 63 15.90 -11.03 8.60
N GLY A 64 14.82 -10.65 7.90
CA GLY A 64 13.56 -11.41 7.90
C GLY A 64 12.66 -11.16 9.10
N ASN A 65 13.04 -10.25 10.02
CA ASN A 65 12.18 -9.79 11.10
C ASN A 65 11.67 -8.39 10.79
N CYS A 66 10.40 -8.15 11.09
CA CYS A 66 9.82 -6.81 11.04
C CYS A 66 10.04 -6.09 12.38
N TYR A 67 10.64 -4.90 12.32
CA TYR A 67 10.83 -4.03 13.47
C TYR A 67 9.90 -2.82 13.38
N SER A 68 8.82 -2.81 14.15
CA SER A 68 7.76 -1.80 14.13
C SER A 68 8.14 -0.42 14.65
N GLN A 69 9.32 -0.28 15.24
CA GLN A 69 9.87 1.00 15.71
C GLN A 69 10.22 1.96 14.57
N PHE A 70 10.30 1.47 13.34
CA PHE A 70 10.64 2.25 12.16
C PHE A 70 9.40 2.54 11.30
N ASN A 71 9.41 3.69 10.63
CA ASN A 71 8.36 4.04 9.68
C ASN A 71 8.61 3.32 8.35
N GLY A 72 7.60 2.64 7.82
CA GLY A 72 7.65 1.92 6.54
C GLY A 72 6.78 0.66 6.54
N VAL A 73 6.74 -0.03 5.41
CA VAL A 73 6.17 -1.38 5.28
C VAL A 73 7.32 -2.38 5.26
N CYS A 74 7.32 -3.32 6.21
CA CYS A 74 8.35 -4.35 6.33
C CYS A 74 7.92 -5.70 5.72
N GLY A 75 6.61 -5.90 5.58
CA GLY A 75 6.04 -7.18 5.19
C GLY A 75 4.62 -7.01 4.65
N VAL A 76 4.25 -7.93 3.77
CA VAL A 76 2.89 -8.09 3.28
C VAL A 76 2.52 -9.54 3.53
N LYS A 77 1.49 -9.77 4.35
CA LYS A 77 0.94 -11.10 4.61
C LYS A 77 -0.35 -11.25 3.83
N ARG A 78 -0.50 -12.39 3.14
CA ARG A 78 -1.75 -12.78 2.49
C ARG A 78 -2.50 -13.74 3.41
N ILE A 79 -3.69 -13.36 3.84
CA ILE A 79 -4.62 -14.27 4.51
C ILE A 79 -5.72 -14.64 3.53
N CYS A 80 -6.22 -15.87 3.56
CA CYS A 80 -7.37 -16.25 2.74
C CYS A 80 -8.44 -16.82 3.66
N ILE A 81 -9.66 -16.33 3.50
CA ILE A 81 -10.82 -16.61 4.36
C ILE A 81 -11.96 -17.11 3.46
N PRO A 82 -12.80 -18.05 3.89
CA PRO A 82 -13.82 -18.63 3.03
C PRO A 82 -14.90 -17.58 2.70
N ILE A 83 -15.42 -17.59 1.46
CA ILE A 83 -16.33 -16.57 0.88
C ILE A 83 -17.76 -16.64 1.44
N ILE A 84 -17.89 -16.81 2.75
CA ILE A 84 -19.17 -16.65 3.45
C ILE A 84 -19.38 -15.17 3.82
N VAL A 85 -18.32 -14.35 3.77
CA VAL A 85 -18.32 -12.94 4.15
C VAL A 85 -17.99 -12.07 2.93
N ASP A 86 -18.95 -11.26 2.49
CA ASP A 86 -18.77 -10.24 1.46
C ASP A 86 -18.07 -9.00 2.08
N PRO A 87 -16.93 -8.51 1.55
CA PRO A 87 -16.30 -7.26 1.98
C PRO A 87 -17.26 -6.07 2.04
N CYS A 88 -18.29 -6.06 1.19
CA CYS A 88 -19.30 -5.01 1.14
C CYS A 88 -20.21 -4.97 2.37
N TRP A 89 -20.14 -5.97 3.25
CA TRP A 89 -20.77 -5.95 4.59
C TRP A 89 -19.90 -5.24 5.64
N ILE A 90 -18.61 -5.10 5.38
CA ILE A 90 -17.65 -4.47 6.29
C ILE A 90 -17.42 -3.02 5.89
N VAL A 91 -17.41 -2.75 4.59
CA VAL A 91 -17.21 -1.41 4.03
C VAL A 91 -18.23 -1.15 2.93
N PRO A 92 -18.86 0.03 2.87
CA PRO A 92 -19.83 0.35 1.81
C PRO A 92 -19.19 0.33 0.40
N CYS A 93 -19.57 -0.64 -0.44
CA CYS A 93 -19.15 -0.72 -1.85
C CYS A 93 -20.08 0.01 -2.84
N TRP A 94 -21.16 0.63 -2.35
CA TRP A 94 -22.18 1.30 -3.19
C TRP A 94 -21.85 2.77 -3.50
N ILE A 95 -20.66 3.23 -3.08
CA ILE A 95 -20.25 4.63 -3.17
C ILE A 95 -19.75 4.94 -4.58
N ASP A 96 -20.55 5.68 -5.33
CA ASP A 96 -20.21 6.21 -6.65
C ASP A 96 -19.62 7.64 -6.54
N ILE A 97 -18.67 7.81 -5.62
CA ILE A 97 -17.96 9.07 -5.37
C ILE A 97 -16.47 8.78 -5.54
N PHE A 98 -15.78 9.58 -6.35
CA PHE A 98 -14.37 9.39 -6.70
C PHE A 98 -13.43 10.40 -6.02
N ASP A 99 -13.97 11.23 -5.13
CA ASP A 99 -13.19 12.19 -4.33
C ASP A 99 -13.16 11.74 -2.85
N PRO A 100 -11.98 11.42 -2.30
CA PRO A 100 -11.81 11.02 -0.91
C PRO A 100 -12.38 12.02 0.11
N TRP A 101 -12.26 13.33 -0.15
CA TRP A 101 -12.73 14.37 0.77
C TRP A 101 -14.25 14.47 0.78
N ILE A 102 -14.89 14.30 -0.38
CA ILE A 102 -16.35 14.24 -0.46
C ILE A 102 -16.88 13.00 0.27
N ILE A 103 -16.19 11.86 0.16
CA ILE A 103 -16.52 10.64 0.92
C ILE A 103 -16.43 10.92 2.42
N TYR A 104 -15.34 11.53 2.88
CA TYR A 104 -15.15 11.90 4.27
C TYR A 104 -16.27 12.79 4.83
N GLU A 105 -16.75 13.75 4.02
CA GLU A 105 -17.82 14.67 4.44
C GLU A 105 -19.22 14.04 4.46
N LYS A 106 -19.47 13.05 3.60
CA LYS A 106 -20.83 12.54 3.34
C LYS A 106 -21.14 11.21 4.01
N ILE A 107 -20.12 10.45 4.40
CA ILE A 107 -20.31 9.11 4.95
C ILE A 107 -20.25 9.12 6.46
N ASP A 108 -21.15 8.35 7.08
CA ASP A 108 -21.10 8.13 8.51
C ASP A 108 -19.90 7.22 8.84
N PRO A 109 -18.98 7.61 9.74
CA PRO A 109 -17.88 6.75 10.14
C PRO A 109 -18.32 5.36 10.60
N ARG A 110 -19.55 5.24 11.13
CA ARG A 110 -20.12 3.97 11.61
C ARG A 110 -20.39 2.96 10.50
N ASP A 111 -20.45 3.40 9.25
CA ASP A 111 -20.59 2.53 8.08
C ASP A 111 -19.31 1.72 7.80
N PHE A 112 -18.15 2.17 8.33
CA PHE A 112 -16.89 1.44 8.25
C PHE A 112 -16.73 0.50 9.45
N LEU A 113 -17.07 -0.78 9.26
CA LEU A 113 -16.89 -1.82 10.28
C LEU A 113 -15.44 -2.32 10.32
N SER A 114 -15.08 -2.98 11.41
CA SER A 114 -13.73 -3.51 11.64
C SER A 114 -13.55 -4.85 10.96
N PHE A 115 -12.62 -4.95 10.01
CA PHE A 115 -12.24 -6.23 9.38
C PHE A 115 -11.71 -7.21 10.42
N ARG A 116 -10.86 -6.74 11.34
CA ARG A 116 -10.33 -7.55 12.45
C ARG A 116 -11.45 -8.20 13.25
N ASP A 117 -12.45 -7.42 13.65
CA ASP A 117 -13.49 -7.92 14.56
C ASP A 117 -14.52 -8.77 13.80
N LYS A 118 -14.81 -8.45 12.53
CA LYS A 118 -15.76 -9.22 11.70
C LYS A 118 -15.23 -10.55 11.21
N LEU A 119 -13.92 -10.63 10.99
CA LEU A 119 -13.24 -11.82 10.49
C LEU A 119 -12.47 -12.55 11.58
N GLU A 120 -12.58 -12.09 12.84
CA GLU A 120 -11.91 -12.64 14.02
C GLU A 120 -10.40 -12.85 13.80
N LEU A 121 -9.75 -11.86 13.17
CA LEU A 121 -8.34 -11.94 12.79
C LEU A 121 -7.42 -11.68 13.98
N ASP A 122 -6.45 -12.56 14.18
CA ASP A 122 -5.36 -12.36 15.14
C ASP A 122 -4.25 -11.52 14.50
N ILE A 123 -4.37 -10.20 14.63
CA ILE A 123 -3.42 -9.21 14.09
C ILE A 123 -2.97 -8.22 15.18
N ASP A 124 -1.71 -7.78 15.13
CA ASP A 124 -1.25 -6.71 16.03
C ASP A 124 -1.78 -5.35 15.54
N PRO A 125 -2.66 -4.67 16.31
CA PRO A 125 -3.28 -3.42 15.89
C PRO A 125 -2.28 -2.27 15.68
N ARG A 126 -1.07 -2.37 16.23
CA ARG A 126 -0.03 -1.33 16.17
C ARG A 126 0.84 -1.42 14.93
N GLU A 127 0.79 -2.55 14.26
CA GLU A 127 1.69 -2.92 13.17
C GLU A 127 0.94 -3.21 11.88
N THR A 128 -0.39 -3.25 11.93
CA THR A 128 -1.18 -3.81 10.84
C THR A 128 -2.12 -2.81 10.18
N ALA A 129 -2.19 -2.83 8.85
CA ALA A 129 -3.24 -2.18 8.07
C ALA A 129 -3.91 -3.16 7.09
N MET A 130 -5.23 -3.04 6.93
CA MET A 130 -6.04 -3.83 6.00
C MET A 130 -6.44 -2.97 4.79
N PRO A 131 -6.02 -3.31 3.57
CA PRO A 131 -6.52 -2.66 2.37
C PRO A 131 -7.94 -3.11 2.04
N PHE A 132 -8.70 -2.20 1.47
CA PHE A 132 -10.00 -2.45 0.86
C PHE A 132 -10.21 -1.52 -0.34
N ALA A 133 -11.17 -1.84 -1.19
CA ALA A 133 -11.64 -0.94 -2.24
C ALA A 133 -13.05 -0.49 -1.92
N LEU A 134 -13.34 0.80 -2.09
CA LEU A 134 -14.68 1.35 -2.03
C LEU A 134 -15.35 1.30 -3.40
N ASN A 135 -14.57 1.57 -4.44
CA ASN A 135 -14.92 1.43 -5.84
C ASN A 135 -13.62 1.28 -6.67
N GLU A 136 -13.76 1.37 -7.99
CA GLU A 136 -12.65 1.16 -8.92
C GLU A 136 -11.54 2.22 -8.88
N GLU A 137 -11.78 3.41 -8.35
CA GLU A 137 -10.78 4.50 -8.26
C GLU A 137 -10.47 4.90 -6.81
N ILE A 138 -11.17 4.34 -5.82
CA ILE A 138 -10.99 4.64 -4.41
C ILE A 138 -10.60 3.38 -3.63
N ALA A 139 -9.36 3.39 -3.14
CA ALA A 139 -8.88 2.42 -2.17
C ALA A 139 -9.00 2.97 -0.75
N GLY A 140 -8.90 2.10 0.23
CA GLY A 140 -8.73 2.49 1.61
C GLY A 140 -7.79 1.58 2.38
N LEU A 141 -7.25 2.12 3.46
CA LEU A 141 -6.43 1.40 4.43
C LEU A 141 -7.07 1.54 5.80
N GLN A 142 -7.50 0.43 6.39
CA GLN A 142 -8.02 0.39 7.75
C GLN A 142 -6.90 0.06 8.73
N PHE A 143 -6.62 1.01 9.61
CA PHE A 143 -5.70 0.89 10.74
C PHE A 143 -6.49 0.71 12.04
N TYR A 144 -5.81 0.15 13.05
CA TYR A 144 -6.40 -0.14 14.37
C TYR A 144 -5.70 0.61 15.51
N GLN A 145 -4.83 1.57 15.16
CA GLN A 145 -4.17 2.46 16.12
C GLN A 145 -3.93 3.84 15.48
N GLU A 146 -4.02 4.88 16.30
CA GLU A 146 -3.76 6.28 15.92
C GLU A 146 -2.29 6.66 15.83
N GLU A 147 -1.47 6.12 16.74
CA GLU A 147 -0.19 6.73 17.11
C GLU A 147 0.79 6.88 15.92
N GLY A 148 1.04 8.14 15.56
CA GLY A 148 2.12 8.55 14.66
C GLY A 148 1.85 8.37 13.17
N LEU A 149 0.65 7.96 12.77
CA LEU A 149 0.30 7.67 11.37
C LEU A 149 -0.44 8.82 10.67
N PHE A 150 -1.24 9.56 11.42
CA PHE A 150 -2.04 10.66 10.90
C PHE A 150 -2.08 11.81 11.90
N LYS A 151 -2.33 13.02 11.39
CA LYS A 151 -2.43 14.23 12.18
C LYS A 151 -3.74 14.93 11.83
N ASP A 152 -4.54 15.26 12.84
CA ASP A 152 -5.81 15.99 12.66
C ASP A 152 -6.75 15.34 11.61
N ASN A 153 -6.83 14.01 11.60
CA ASN A 153 -7.56 13.18 10.61
C ASN A 153 -7.02 13.28 9.17
N VAL A 154 -5.75 13.62 9.01
CA VAL A 154 -5.08 13.68 7.71
C VAL A 154 -3.92 12.69 7.67
N PHE A 155 -3.91 11.87 6.62
CA PHE A 155 -2.82 10.99 6.25
C PHE A 155 -2.00 11.63 5.12
N THR A 156 -0.70 11.79 5.33
CA THR A 156 0.18 12.45 4.36
C THR A 156 1.05 11.44 3.62
N VAL A 157 0.89 11.39 2.30
CA VAL A 157 1.73 10.65 1.38
C VAL A 157 2.79 11.59 0.82
N LYS A 158 4.06 11.40 1.22
CA LYS A 158 5.16 12.30 0.80
C LYS A 158 5.59 12.09 -0.65
N GLU A 159 5.54 10.85 -1.11
CA GLU A 159 5.95 10.44 -2.45
C GLU A 159 4.86 9.55 -3.04
N SER A 160 4.66 9.62 -4.36
CA SER A 160 3.61 8.82 -4.99
C SER A 160 3.89 7.33 -4.76
N LEU A 161 2.89 6.62 -4.29
CA LEU A 161 2.96 5.18 -4.05
C LEU A 161 2.46 4.46 -5.29
N VAL A 162 3.13 3.37 -5.66
CA VAL A 162 2.70 2.49 -6.74
C VAL A 162 2.33 1.15 -6.12
N LEU A 163 1.05 0.81 -6.18
CA LEU A 163 0.57 -0.53 -5.89
C LEU A 163 1.07 -1.46 -7.00
N ASP A 164 1.53 -2.64 -6.61
CA ASP A 164 1.83 -3.68 -7.59
C ASP A 164 0.56 -4.10 -8.33
N ALA A 165 0.73 -4.60 -9.55
CA ALA A 165 -0.39 -4.89 -10.44
C ALA A 165 -1.28 -6.03 -9.92
N GLU A 166 -0.73 -6.96 -9.12
CA GLU A 166 -1.49 -8.07 -8.54
C GLU A 166 -2.42 -7.52 -7.45
N THR A 167 -1.89 -6.78 -6.48
CA THR A 167 -2.69 -6.15 -5.41
C THR A 167 -3.75 -5.20 -5.95
N SER A 168 -3.41 -4.34 -6.92
CA SER A 168 -4.36 -3.41 -7.56
C SER A 168 -5.52 -4.17 -8.21
N LYS A 169 -5.21 -5.24 -8.95
CA LYS A 169 -6.20 -6.07 -9.62
C LYS A 169 -7.04 -6.88 -8.64
N GLU A 170 -6.44 -7.48 -7.62
CA GLU A 170 -7.15 -8.27 -6.62
C GLU A 170 -8.13 -7.42 -5.79
N LEU A 171 -7.81 -6.15 -5.57
CA LEU A 171 -8.72 -5.17 -4.97
C LEU A 171 -9.79 -4.64 -5.94
N GLY A 172 -9.72 -4.98 -7.23
CA GLY A 172 -10.68 -4.51 -8.25
C GLY A 172 -10.48 -3.04 -8.66
N LEU A 173 -9.27 -2.49 -8.49
CA LEU A 173 -8.96 -1.11 -8.83
C LEU A 173 -8.62 -0.97 -10.32
N GLN A 174 -9.10 0.10 -10.95
CA GLN A 174 -8.75 0.48 -12.32
C GLN A 174 -7.38 1.16 -12.43
N GLY A 175 -6.83 1.60 -11.31
CA GLY A 175 -5.53 2.23 -11.20
C GLY A 175 -4.64 1.58 -10.16
N ASN A 176 -3.39 2.03 -10.10
CA ASN A 176 -2.39 1.49 -9.18
C ASN A 176 -1.47 2.58 -8.58
N VAL A 177 -1.77 3.86 -8.80
CA VAL A 177 -0.93 4.95 -8.28
C VAL A 177 -1.72 5.81 -7.31
N VAL A 178 -1.20 5.94 -6.09
CA VAL A 178 -1.66 6.92 -5.11
C VAL A 178 -0.70 8.10 -5.16
N LYS A 179 -1.19 9.29 -5.50
CA LYS A 179 -0.33 10.48 -5.61
C LYS A 179 0.18 10.93 -4.25
N ALA A 180 1.32 11.62 -4.26
CA ALA A 180 1.75 12.39 -3.11
C ALA A 180 0.70 13.46 -2.78
N GLY A 181 0.37 13.64 -1.51
CA GLY A 181 -0.71 14.52 -1.08
C GLY A 181 -1.24 14.19 0.30
N GLU A 182 -2.35 14.84 0.63
CA GLU A 182 -3.08 14.68 1.88
C GLU A 182 -4.39 13.95 1.62
N TYR A 183 -4.69 12.99 2.47
CA TYR A 183 -5.86 12.12 2.36
C TYR A 183 -6.64 12.10 3.67
N PRO A 184 -7.98 12.05 3.61
CA PRO A 184 -8.79 12.05 4.82
C PRO A 184 -8.73 10.70 5.53
N VAL A 185 -8.86 10.77 6.86
CA VAL A 185 -8.96 9.63 7.76
C VAL A 185 -10.32 9.64 8.43
N ILE A 186 -11.13 8.62 8.16
CA ILE A 186 -12.42 8.41 8.79
C ILE A 186 -12.21 7.58 10.06
N HIS A 187 -12.36 8.21 11.22
CA HIS A 187 -12.25 7.55 12.52
C HIS A 187 -13.63 7.04 12.98
N ASN A 188 -13.79 5.72 13.03
CA ASN A 188 -14.92 5.10 13.69
C ASN A 188 -14.58 4.81 15.16
N LYS A 189 -15.12 5.62 16.05
CA LYS A 189 -14.88 5.51 17.51
C LYS A 189 -15.50 4.26 18.14
N GLU A 190 -16.55 3.70 17.54
CA GLU A 190 -17.26 2.55 18.12
C GLU A 190 -16.43 1.27 18.04
N ASN A 191 -15.66 1.10 16.96
CA ASN A 191 -14.80 -0.07 16.74
C ASN A 191 -13.30 0.26 16.77
N GLY A 192 -12.93 1.52 17.00
CA GLY A 192 -11.53 1.96 17.11
C GLY A 192 -10.74 1.84 15.81
N THR A 193 -11.40 2.00 14.67
CA THR A 193 -10.76 1.92 13.35
C THR A 193 -10.51 3.30 12.75
N TYR A 194 -9.41 3.39 11.99
CA TYR A 194 -9.02 4.58 11.25
C TYR A 194 -8.91 4.21 9.78
N ASN A 195 -9.81 4.75 8.97
CA ASN A 195 -9.95 4.39 7.56
C ASN A 195 -9.39 5.53 6.71
N VAL A 196 -8.18 5.36 6.20
CA VAL A 196 -7.58 6.29 5.24
C VAL A 196 -8.24 6.04 3.88
N ILE A 197 -8.75 7.10 3.26
CA ILE A 197 -9.41 7.01 1.95
C ILE A 197 -8.48 7.58 0.88
N LEU A 198 -8.11 6.74 -0.10
CA LEU A 198 -7.07 7.02 -1.09
C LEU A 198 -7.67 7.07 -2.48
N ALA A 199 -7.40 8.14 -3.21
CA ALA A 199 -7.64 8.18 -4.65
C ALA A 199 -6.53 7.40 -5.37
N VAL A 200 -6.93 6.53 -6.27
CA VAL A 200 -6.06 5.67 -7.06
C VAL A 200 -6.20 6.06 -8.52
N GLU A 201 -5.14 6.63 -9.07
CA GLU A 201 -5.08 7.00 -10.47
C GLU A 201 -4.53 5.85 -11.33
N LYS A 202 -4.93 5.89 -12.60
CA LYS A 202 -4.37 5.01 -13.62
C LYS A 202 -2.88 5.32 -13.81
N GLY A 203 -2.04 4.42 -13.35
CA GLY A 203 -0.59 4.60 -13.33
C GLY A 203 0.21 3.59 -14.13
N PHE A 204 -0.46 2.69 -14.86
CA PHE A 204 0.18 1.57 -15.54
C PHE A 204 1.43 2.00 -16.33
N LYS A 205 2.59 1.56 -15.85
CA LYS A 205 3.78 1.33 -16.67
C LYS A 205 4.01 -0.17 -16.71
N ARG A 206 4.16 -0.66 -17.95
CA ARG A 206 4.46 -2.05 -18.30
C ARG A 206 5.74 -2.53 -17.64
#